data_AF-A0A327Z965-F1
#
_entry.id   AF-A0A327Z965-F1
#
_cell.length_a   1.000
_cell.length_b   1.000
_cell.length_c   1.000
_cell.angle_alpha   90.00
_cell.angle_beta   90.00
_cell.angle_gamma   90.00
#
_symmetry.space_group_name_H-M   'P 1'
#
loop_
_entity.id
_entity.type
_entity.pdbx_description
1 polymer ?
#
loop_
_entity_poly.entity_id
_entity_poly.type
_entity_poly.pdbx_seq_one_letter_code
_entity_poly.pdbx_strand_id
1 'polypeptide(L)'
;MENFQNVASGNAHVGAQIGKNTGTVTVGPAPLAAELDQLRDALRATDLDADALAEADHEITTTAEALATDNRGRAVRALSRLAAMAPGLATLISSVTATIQAMR
;
A
#
# COMPACT_ATOMS: atom_id res chain seq x y z
N MET A 1 -21.55 -40.16 6.71
CA MET A 1 -21.93 -38.82 6.24
C MET A 1 -22.04 -37.96 7.47
N GLU A 2 -20.97 -37.23 7.79
CA GLU A 2 -20.85 -36.46 9.02
C GLU A 2 -21.22 -35.00 8.77
N ASN A 3 -22.09 -34.50 9.63
CA ASN A 3 -22.59 -33.14 9.69
C ASN A 3 -21.49 -32.20 10.19
N PHE A 4 -21.21 -31.11 9.47
CA PHE A 4 -20.55 -29.94 10.06
C PHE A 4 -21.53 -28.77 10.03
N GLN A 5 -22.21 -28.60 11.16
CA GLN A 5 -22.97 -27.41 11.52
C GLN A 5 -22.05 -26.56 12.40
N ASN A 6 -21.47 -25.49 11.84
CA ASN A 6 -20.69 -24.55 12.64
C ASN A 6 -21.67 -23.57 13.30
N VAL A 7 -22.11 -23.92 14.50
CA VAL A 7 -22.77 -22.99 15.43
C VAL A 7 -21.67 -22.34 16.26
N ALA A 8 -21.36 -21.08 15.97
CA ALA A 8 -20.58 -20.24 16.88
C ALA A 8 -21.54 -19.35 17.67
N SER A 9 -22.18 -19.91 18.70
CA SER A 9 -22.74 -19.12 19.80
C SER A 9 -21.63 -18.93 20.84
N GLY A 10 -20.97 -17.79 20.82
CA GLY A 10 -19.97 -17.42 21.81
C GLY A 10 -19.86 -15.91 21.86
N ASN A 11 -20.33 -15.33 22.96
CA ASN A 11 -20.11 -13.92 23.28
C ASN A 11 -18.60 -13.66 23.39
N ALA A 12 -17.96 -13.26 22.29
CA ALA A 12 -16.66 -12.63 22.34
C ALA A 12 -16.89 -11.12 22.22
N HIS A 13 -16.99 -10.48 23.38
CA HIS A 13 -16.78 -9.05 23.53
C HIS A 13 -15.35 -8.75 23.06
N VAL A 14 -15.17 -8.54 21.74
CA VAL A 14 -13.91 -8.05 21.21
C VAL A 14 -13.89 -6.57 21.54
N GLY A 15 -13.38 -6.27 22.74
CA GLY A 15 -12.91 -4.93 23.06
C GLY A 15 -12.05 -4.44 21.92
N ALA A 16 -12.29 -3.21 21.48
CA ALA A 16 -11.58 -2.57 20.40
C ALA A 16 -10.07 -2.53 20.72
N GLN A 17 -9.34 -3.58 20.35
CA GLN A 17 -7.91 -3.48 20.13
C GLN A 17 -7.74 -2.80 18.78
N ILE A 18 -7.75 -1.47 18.81
CA ILE A 18 -7.06 -0.62 17.82
C ILE A 18 -5.56 -0.83 18.07
N GLY A 19 -5.09 -2.07 17.88
CA GLY A 19 -3.70 -2.37 17.65
C GLY A 19 -3.58 -2.47 16.15
N LYS A 20 -2.93 -1.48 15.52
CA LYS A 20 -2.49 -1.51 14.13
C LYS A 20 -1.80 -2.85 13.87
N ASN A 21 -2.55 -3.85 13.39
CA ASN A 21 -1.98 -5.00 12.72
C ASN A 21 -1.84 -4.57 11.27
N THR A 22 -0.86 -3.70 11.02
CA THR A 22 -0.31 -3.47 9.68
C THR A 22 0.55 -4.68 9.29
N GLY A 23 -0.06 -5.86 9.35
CA GLY A 23 0.49 -7.09 8.81
C GLY A 23 -0.12 -7.27 7.43
N THR A 24 0.38 -6.52 6.45
CA THR A 24 0.01 -6.75 5.06
C THR A 24 0.51 -8.14 4.69
N VAL A 25 -0.42 -9.10 4.64
CA VAL A 25 -0.15 -10.44 4.09
C VAL A 25 0.01 -10.25 2.59
N THR A 26 1.22 -10.04 2.13
CA THR A 26 1.54 -9.94 0.70
C THR A 26 1.57 -11.35 0.12
N VAL A 27 0.45 -11.79 -0.45
CA VAL A 27 0.40 -13.05 -1.23
C VAL A 27 1.03 -12.77 -2.58
N GLY A 28 2.32 -13.11 -2.71
CA GLY A 28 3.10 -13.05 -3.96
C GLY A 28 3.94 -11.77 -4.11
N PRO A 29 5.13 -11.85 -4.75
CA PRO A 29 5.88 -10.65 -5.09
C PRO A 29 5.07 -9.87 -6.13
N ALA A 30 4.49 -8.74 -5.70
CA ALA A 30 4.03 -7.74 -6.66
C ALA A 30 5.24 -7.37 -7.52
N PRO A 31 5.13 -7.31 -8.86
CA PRO A 31 6.26 -7.05 -9.77
C PRO A 31 6.90 -5.67 -9.60
N LEU A 32 6.50 -4.92 -8.58
CA LEU A 32 6.94 -3.57 -8.25
C LEU A 32 7.42 -3.42 -6.80
N ALA A 33 7.56 -4.51 -6.04
CA ALA A 33 7.92 -4.42 -4.62
C ALA A 33 9.26 -3.69 -4.40
N ALA A 34 10.27 -3.97 -5.24
CA ALA A 34 11.58 -3.33 -5.14
C ALA A 34 11.50 -1.83 -5.48
N GLU A 35 10.72 -1.46 -6.48
CA GLU A 35 10.51 -0.07 -6.90
C GLU A 35 9.76 0.74 -5.84
N LEU A 36 8.79 0.13 -5.16
CA LEU A 36 8.10 0.74 -4.03
C LEU A 36 9.02 0.92 -2.81
N ASP A 37 9.91 -0.04 -2.55
CA ASP A 37 10.91 0.10 -1.48
C ASP A 37 11.95 1.18 -1.81
N GLN A 38 12.38 1.29 -3.07
CA GLN A 38 13.23 2.40 -3.52
C GLN A 38 12.54 3.76 -3.34
N LEU A 39 11.23 3.85 -3.60
CA LEU A 39 10.45 5.07 -3.35
C LEU A 39 10.41 5.42 -1.85
N ARG A 40 10.28 4.42 -0.96
CA ARG A 40 10.33 4.64 0.50
C ARG A 40 11.68 5.17 0.94
N ASP A 41 12.76 4.59 0.45
CA ASP A 41 14.11 5.04 0.79
C ASP A 41 14.38 6.45 0.24
N ALA A 42 13.91 6.74 -0.97
CA ALA A 42 14.00 8.07 -1.55
C ALA A 42 13.19 9.11 -0.75
N LEU A 43 11.99 8.76 -0.28
CA LEU A 43 11.19 9.63 0.59
C LEU A 43 11.88 9.95 1.90
N ARG A 44 12.53 8.97 2.54
CA ARG A 44 13.28 9.19 3.79
C ARG A 44 14.47 10.15 3.60
N ALA A 45 14.96 10.31 2.38
CA ALA A 45 16.01 11.26 2.04
C ALA A 45 15.47 12.66 1.66
N THR A 46 14.15 12.85 1.59
CA THR A 46 13.52 14.15 1.34
C THR A 46 13.35 14.95 2.63
N ASP A 47 13.30 16.29 2.50
CA ASP A 47 13.08 17.22 3.61
C ASP A 47 11.57 17.45 3.88
N LEU A 48 10.79 16.36 3.84
CA LEU A 48 9.36 16.41 4.19
C LEU A 48 9.21 16.44 5.71
N ASP A 49 8.22 17.20 6.20
CA ASP A 49 7.82 17.11 7.60
C ASP A 49 7.25 15.72 7.92
N ALA A 50 7.15 15.41 9.22
CA ALA A 50 6.74 14.08 9.68
C ALA A 50 5.34 13.68 9.21
N ASP A 51 4.42 14.64 9.09
CA ASP A 51 3.04 14.37 8.67
C ASP A 51 2.99 14.10 7.16
N ALA A 52 3.71 14.90 6.37
CA ALA A 52 3.86 14.70 4.93
C ALA A 52 4.60 13.39 4.60
N LEU A 53 5.60 13.01 5.39
CA LEU A 53 6.30 11.73 5.23
C LEU A 53 5.37 10.55 5.55
N ALA A 54 4.57 10.65 6.62
CA ALA A 54 3.60 9.61 6.98
C ALA A 54 2.52 9.44 5.91
N GLU A 55 2.01 10.54 5.37
CA GLU A 55 1.03 10.51 4.29
C GLU A 55 1.65 9.99 2.98
N ALA A 56 2.91 10.32 2.69
CA ALA A 56 3.62 9.80 1.52
C ALA A 56 3.83 8.27 1.62
N ASP A 57 4.20 7.75 2.81
CA ASP A 57 4.30 6.31 3.05
C ASP A 57 2.94 5.60 2.98
N HIS A 58 1.87 6.31 3.38
CA HIS A 58 0.49 5.84 3.20
C HIS A 58 0.13 5.67 1.72
N GLU A 59 0.55 6.59 0.84
CA GLU A 59 0.30 6.48 -0.60
C GLU A 59 1.09 5.34 -1.25
N ILE A 60 2.33 5.08 -0.81
CA ILE A 60 3.09 3.90 -1.25
C ILE A 60 2.40 2.61 -0.83
N THR A 61 1.94 2.54 0.43
CA THR A 61 1.20 1.38 0.95
C THR A 61 -0.11 1.17 0.19
N THR A 62 -0.86 2.25 -0.08
CA THR A 62 -2.07 2.22 -0.91
C THR A 62 -1.77 1.70 -2.31
N THR A 63 -0.64 2.07 -2.89
CA THR A 63 -0.19 1.56 -4.20
C THR A 63 0.04 0.05 -4.15
N ALA A 64 0.74 -0.46 -3.13
CA ALA A 64 0.97 -1.89 -2.95
C ALA A 64 -0.33 -2.69 -2.78
N GLU A 65 -1.25 -2.21 -1.93
CA GLU A 65 -2.57 -2.82 -1.72
C GLU A 65 -3.42 -2.83 -2.99
N ALA A 66 -3.38 -1.72 -3.74
CA ALA A 66 -4.09 -1.60 -5.00
C ALA A 66 -3.55 -2.59 -6.03
N LEU A 67 -2.24 -2.78 -6.12
CA LEU A 67 -1.63 -3.78 -7.01
C LEU A 67 -1.95 -5.21 -6.59
N ALA A 68 -1.99 -5.50 -5.28
CA ALA A 68 -2.39 -6.82 -4.77
C ALA A 68 -3.85 -7.19 -5.10
N THR A 69 -4.68 -6.18 -5.40
CA THR A 69 -6.09 -6.35 -5.79
C THR A 69 -6.35 -6.06 -7.28
N ASP A 70 -5.29 -5.97 -8.10
CA ASP A 70 -5.31 -5.58 -9.53
C ASP A 70 -6.06 -4.26 -9.82
N ASN A 71 -6.15 -3.37 -8.83
CA ASN A 71 -6.77 -2.06 -8.96
C ASN A 71 -5.76 -1.00 -9.42
N ARG A 72 -5.34 -1.12 -10.68
CA ARG A 72 -4.33 -0.22 -11.28
C ARG A 72 -4.74 1.25 -11.22
N GLY A 73 -6.03 1.56 -11.38
CA GLY A 73 -6.55 2.92 -11.29
C GLY A 73 -6.36 3.55 -9.91
N ARG A 74 -6.56 2.78 -8.83
CA ARG A 74 -6.27 3.23 -7.46
C ARG A 74 -4.77 3.43 -7.25
N ALA A 75 -3.94 2.52 -7.77
CA ALA A 75 -2.48 2.60 -7.68
C ALA A 75 -1.93 3.87 -8.36
N VAL A 76 -2.35 4.17 -9.60
CA VAL A 76 -1.92 5.36 -10.34
C VAL A 76 -2.36 6.66 -9.64
N ARG A 77 -3.57 6.69 -9.06
CA ARG A 77 -4.04 7.87 -8.30
C ARG A 77 -3.22 8.11 -7.03
N ALA A 78 -2.85 7.03 -6.33
CA ALA A 78 -1.99 7.13 -5.15
C ALA A 78 -0.60 7.69 -5.51
N LEU A 79 0.01 7.15 -6.57
CA LEU A 79 1.27 7.70 -7.10
C LEU A 79 1.15 9.15 -7.58
N SER A 80 0.01 9.54 -8.15
CA SER A 80 -0.23 10.93 -8.56
C SER A 80 -0.29 11.88 -7.37
N ARG A 81 -0.92 11.46 -6.24
CA ARG A 81 -0.92 12.23 -4.99
C ARG A 81 0.48 12.31 -4.39
N LEU A 82 1.20 11.19 -4.40
CA LEU A 82 2.60 11.14 -3.96
C LEU A 82 3.50 12.10 -4.75
N ALA A 83 3.33 12.18 -6.08
CA ALA A 83 4.09 13.11 -6.93
C ALA A 83 3.82 14.58 -6.60
N ALA A 84 2.59 14.92 -6.19
CA ALA A 84 2.25 16.26 -5.75
C ALA A 84 2.88 16.61 -4.39
N MET A 85 3.01 15.64 -3.49
CA MET A 85 3.62 15.82 -2.17
C MET A 85 5.14 15.85 -2.20
N ALA A 86 5.76 15.02 -3.05
CA ALA A 86 7.21 14.91 -3.21
C ALA A 86 7.64 15.25 -4.65
N PRO A 87 7.59 16.53 -5.07
CA PRO A 87 7.96 16.92 -6.43
C PRO A 87 9.38 16.51 -6.82
N GLY A 88 10.30 16.48 -5.84
CA GLY A 88 11.68 16.02 -6.04
C GLY A 88 11.81 14.54 -6.46
N LEU A 89 10.75 13.75 -6.26
CA LEU A 89 10.69 12.34 -6.66
C LEU A 89 9.81 12.09 -7.89
N ALA A 90 9.28 13.15 -8.53
CA ALA A 90 8.30 13.02 -9.62
C ALA A 90 8.79 12.13 -10.78
N THR A 91 10.09 12.16 -11.11
CA THR A 91 10.67 11.30 -12.16
C THR A 91 10.61 9.82 -11.78
N LEU A 92 11.00 9.48 -10.55
CA LEU A 92 10.94 8.10 -10.05
C LEU A 92 9.50 7.60 -9.99
N ILE A 93 8.60 8.43 -9.46
CA ILE A 93 7.17 8.14 -9.35
C ILE A 93 6.54 7.94 -10.74
N SER A 94 6.92 8.76 -11.72
CA SER A 94 6.46 8.62 -13.11
C SER A 94 6.94 7.32 -13.74
N SER A 95 8.17 6.90 -13.47
CA SER A 95 8.70 5.62 -13.93
C SER A 95 7.89 4.45 -13.36
N VAL A 96 7.61 4.44 -12.06
CA VAL A 96 6.78 3.39 -11.43
C VAL A 96 5.36 3.40 -11.99
N THR A 97 4.79 4.59 -12.20
CA THR A 97 3.46 4.76 -12.81
C THR A 97 3.42 4.15 -14.22
N ALA A 98 4.44 4.40 -15.04
CA ALA A 98 4.54 3.84 -16.39
C ALA A 98 4.63 2.30 -16.35
N THR A 99 5.39 1.73 -15.41
CA THR A 99 5.45 0.28 -15.23
C THR A 99 4.09 -0.31 -14.86
N ILE A 100 3.35 0.31 -13.94
CA ILE A 100 1.98 -0.12 -13.59
C ILE A 100 1.06 -0.10 -14.81
N GLN A 101 1.16 0.95 -15.64
CA GLN A 101 0.34 1.07 -16.85
C GLN A 101 0.71 0.05 -17.93
N ALA A 102 1.96 -0.41 -17.96
CA ALA A 102 2.44 -1.40 -18.91
C ALA A 102 2.06 -2.84 -18.52
N MET A 103 1.74 -3.10 -17.25
CA MET A 103 1.23 -4.41 -16.80
C MET A 103 -0.11 -4.68 -17.49
N ARG A 104 -0.22 -5.82 -18.20
CA ARG A 104 -1.43 -6.28 -18.89
C ARG A 104 -2.20 -7.26 -18.02
#